data_AF-A0AAW0MQN8-F1
#
_entry.id   AF-A0AAW0MQN8-F1
#
_cell.length_a   1.000
_cell.length_b   1.000
_cell.length_c   1.000
_cell.angle_alpha   90.00
_cell.angle_beta   90.00
_cell.angle_gamma   90.00
#
_symmetry.space_group_name_H-M   'P 1'
#
loop_
_entity.id
_entity.type
_entity.pdbx_description
1 polymer ?
#
loop_
_entity_poly.entity_id
_entity_poly.type
_entity_poly.pdbx_seq_one_letter_code
_entity_poly.pdbx_strand_id
1 'polypeptide(L)'
;MKEVTFCSQKPFSCDNCDKNFCTRYQLTRHELCHSGEKPHKCAVEGCSQAFVTNASLKNHTSRFHKQEKKYKCNFQGCEEPFNKRNQLTAHMFVHTKSLPFQLSM
;
A
#
# COMPACT_ATOMS: atom_id res chain seq x y z
N MET A 1 14.77 0.10 -15.25
CA MET A 1 14.37 -1.16 -15.92
C MET A 1 14.11 -2.18 -14.82
N LYS A 2 12.88 -2.68 -14.65
CA LYS A 2 12.61 -3.76 -13.69
C LYS A 2 12.79 -5.06 -14.47
N GLU A 3 13.88 -5.75 -14.20
CA GLU A 3 14.15 -7.06 -14.77
C GLU A 3 13.06 -8.02 -14.28
N VAL A 4 12.10 -8.33 -15.16
CA VAL A 4 11.20 -9.44 -14.93
C VAL A 4 12.03 -10.68 -15.24
N THR A 5 12.61 -11.29 -14.19
CA THR A 5 13.32 -12.56 -14.31
C THR A 5 12.31 -13.64 -14.67
N PHE A 6 12.16 -13.94 -15.96
CA PHE A 6 11.48 -15.15 -16.39
C PHE A 6 12.36 -16.32 -16.01
N CYS A 7 11.83 -17.18 -15.15
CA CYS A 7 12.59 -18.20 -14.46
C CYS A 7 12.04 -19.56 -14.87
N SER A 8 12.76 -20.23 -15.77
CA SER A 8 12.36 -21.51 -16.34
C SER A 8 12.53 -22.68 -15.35
N GLN A 9 13.29 -22.50 -14.27
CA GLN A 9 13.55 -23.53 -13.26
C GLN A 9 13.51 -22.94 -11.85
N LYS A 10 12.87 -23.64 -10.91
CA LYS A 10 12.77 -23.24 -9.49
C LYS A 10 13.57 -24.22 -8.61
N PRO A 11 14.90 -24.11 -8.57
CA PRO A 11 15.75 -25.12 -7.92
C PRO A 11 15.72 -25.05 -6.39
N PHE A 12 15.13 -24.01 -5.79
CA PHE A 12 15.13 -23.81 -4.34
C PHE A 12 13.79 -24.26 -3.74
N SER A 13 13.74 -25.44 -3.16
CA SER A 13 12.57 -26.00 -2.46
C SER A 13 12.47 -25.52 -1.02
N CYS A 14 11.25 -25.39 -0.50
CA CYS A 14 10.99 -25.23 0.92
C CYS A 14 10.87 -26.60 1.58
N ASP A 15 11.45 -26.76 2.77
CA ASP A 15 11.39 -28.02 3.51
C ASP A 15 10.08 -28.19 4.30
N ASN A 16 9.35 -27.09 4.53
CA ASN A 16 8.09 -27.07 5.28
C ASN A 16 6.84 -27.11 4.39
N CYS A 17 6.97 -27.00 3.07
CA CYS A 17 5.86 -27.13 2.12
C CYS A 17 6.37 -27.34 0.67
N ASP A 18 5.49 -27.74 -0.25
CA ASP A 18 5.85 -28.07 -1.65
C ASP A 18 6.19 -26.85 -2.54
N LYS A 19 6.49 -25.70 -1.95
CA LYS A 19 6.80 -24.48 -2.71
C LYS A 19 8.26 -24.43 -3.14
N ASN A 20 8.45 -24.05 -4.40
CA ASN A 20 9.75 -23.91 -5.01
C ASN A 20 9.96 -22.47 -5.51
N PHE A 21 11.19 -21.99 -5.46
CA PHE A 21 11.58 -20.61 -5.72
C PHE A 21 12.74 -20.52 -6.70
N CYS A 22 12.84 -19.37 -7.37
CA CYS A 22 13.86 -19.10 -8.39
C CYS A 22 15.19 -18.69 -7.79
N THR A 23 15.17 -18.11 -6.59
CA THR A 23 16.38 -17.64 -5.92
C THR A 23 16.35 -18.02 -4.44
N ARG A 24 17.52 -18.18 -3.84
CA ARG A 24 17.66 -18.43 -2.40
C ARG A 24 17.00 -17.33 -1.56
N TYR A 25 17.13 -16.06 -1.99
CA TYR A 25 16.47 -14.93 -1.34
C TYR A 25 14.94 -15.09 -1.26
N GLN A 26 14.30 -15.57 -2.32
CA GLN A 26 12.85 -15.80 -2.33
C GLN A 26 12.45 -16.92 -1.38
N LEU A 27 13.24 -18.00 -1.32
CA LEU A 27 13.05 -19.11 -0.38
C LEU A 27 13.20 -18.63 1.07
N THR A 28 14.31 -17.98 1.43
CA THR A 28 14.55 -17.49 2.80
C THR A 28 13.46 -16.51 3.25
N ARG A 29 13.01 -15.63 2.35
CA ARG A 29 11.89 -14.74 2.66
C ARG A 29 10.57 -15.50 2.84
N HIS A 30 10.37 -16.59 2.12
CA HIS A 30 9.20 -17.44 2.27
C HIS A 30 9.20 -18.21 3.60
N GLU A 31 10.36 -18.68 4.06
CA GLU A 31 10.52 -19.39 5.34
C GLU A 31 10.04 -18.55 6.53
N LEU A 32 10.15 -17.22 6.46
CA LEU A 32 9.58 -16.29 7.47
C LEU A 32 8.06 -16.44 7.64
N CYS A 33 7.34 -16.93 6.63
CA CYS A 33 5.91 -17.25 6.74
C CYS A 33 5.66 -18.45 7.65
N HIS A 34 6.61 -19.40 7.73
CA HIS A 34 6.51 -20.56 8.59
C HIS A 34 6.91 -20.23 10.03
N SER A 35 7.98 -19.45 10.22
CA SER A 35 8.38 -19.01 11.56
C SER A 35 7.46 -17.94 12.16
N GLY A 36 6.69 -17.24 11.32
CA GLY A 36 5.87 -16.11 11.73
C GLY A 36 6.69 -14.85 12.03
N GLU A 37 8.00 -14.87 11.80
CA GLU A 37 8.87 -13.72 11.98
C GLU A 37 8.53 -12.60 10.99
N LYS A 38 8.47 -11.38 11.52
CA LYS A 38 8.15 -10.18 10.75
C LYS A 38 9.20 -9.11 11.03
N PRO A 39 10.34 -9.14 10.32
CA PRO A 39 11.48 -8.27 10.61
C PRO A 39 11.17 -6.77 10.46
N HIS A 40 10.19 -6.42 9.63
CA HIS A 40 9.86 -5.04 9.31
C HIS A 40 8.70 -4.53 10.17
N LYS A 41 9.00 -3.97 11.33
CA LYS A 41 8.01 -3.37 12.25
C LYS A 41 7.64 -1.96 11.79
N CYS A 42 6.37 -1.59 11.98
CA CYS A 42 5.94 -0.21 11.82
C CYS A 42 6.56 0.65 12.93
N ALA A 43 7.17 1.77 12.55
CA ALA A 43 7.79 2.71 13.49
C ALA A 43 6.83 3.81 13.97
N VAL A 44 5.54 3.68 13.70
CA VAL A 44 4.54 4.67 14.11
C VAL A 44 4.06 4.32 15.51
N GLU A 45 4.19 5.29 16.42
CA GLU A 45 3.74 5.15 17.81
C GLU A 45 2.27 4.72 17.87
N GLY A 46 1.98 3.70 18.69
CA GLY A 46 0.65 3.09 18.79
C GLY A 46 0.30 2.09 17.67
N CYS A 47 1.19 1.85 16.69
CA CYS A 47 1.00 0.82 15.66
C CYS A 47 1.91 -0.39 15.89
N SER A 48 1.31 -1.53 16.25
CA SER A 48 2.04 -2.79 16.47
C SER A 48 2.15 -3.68 15.23
N GLN A 49 1.88 -3.15 14.03
CA GLN A 49 1.93 -3.93 12.80
C GLN A 49 3.36 -4.22 12.38
N ALA A 50 3.62 -5.44 11.93
CA ALA A 50 4.90 -5.89 11.42
C ALA A 50 4.71 -6.71 10.14
N PHE A 51 5.73 -6.73 9.28
CA PHE A 51 5.68 -7.33 7.95
C PHE A 51 6.93 -8.14 7.63
N VAL A 52 6.75 -9.14 6.75
CA VAL A 52 7.83 -9.96 6.21
C VAL A 52 8.69 -9.20 5.19
N THR A 53 8.12 -8.19 4.52
CA THR A 53 8.85 -7.41 3.49
C THR A 53 8.73 -5.91 3.71
N ASN A 54 9.80 -5.19 3.35
CA ASN A 54 9.82 -3.72 3.36
C ASN A 54 8.76 -3.11 2.41
N ALA A 55 8.45 -3.77 1.29
CA ALA A 55 7.41 -3.31 0.37
C ALA A 55 6.02 -3.33 1.02
N SER A 56 5.72 -4.39 1.78
CA SER A 56 4.48 -4.49 2.56
C SER A 56 4.41 -3.42 3.65
N LEU A 57 5.51 -3.19 4.38
CA LEU A 57 5.59 -2.10 5.37
C LEU A 57 5.34 -0.74 4.72
N LYS A 58 6.00 -0.43 3.59
CA LYS A 58 5.81 0.84 2.87
C LYS A 58 4.37 1.03 2.39
N ASN A 59 3.72 -0.02 1.93
CA ASN A 59 2.30 0.04 1.54
C ASN A 59 1.43 0.36 2.76
N HIS A 60 1.63 -0.37 3.86
CA HIS A 60 0.93 -0.13 5.11
C HIS A 60 1.12 1.31 5.62
N THR A 61 2.37 1.79 5.69
CA THR A 61 2.63 3.17 6.15
C THR A 61 1.99 4.18 5.20
N SER A 62 2.12 4.01 3.88
CA SER A 62 1.48 4.91 2.91
C SER A 62 -0.05 4.92 3.00
N ARG A 63 -0.67 3.82 3.40
CA ARG A 63 -2.12 3.67 3.40
C ARG A 63 -2.77 4.11 4.71
N PHE A 64 -2.10 3.91 5.84
CA PHE A 64 -2.69 4.09 7.16
C PHE A 64 -2.04 5.19 7.99
N HIS A 65 -0.77 5.52 7.72
CA HIS A 65 -0.02 6.48 8.54
C HIS A 65 0.39 7.73 7.80
N LYS A 66 0.59 7.61 6.48
CA LYS A 66 0.85 8.75 5.62
C LYS A 66 -0.46 9.50 5.43
N GLN A 67 -0.71 10.50 6.26
CA GLN A 67 -1.75 11.50 6.05
C GLN A 67 -1.37 12.43 4.89
N GLU A 68 -1.11 11.84 3.72
CA GLU A 68 -0.95 12.58 2.49
C GLU A 68 -2.34 13.00 2.02
N LYS A 69 -2.85 14.07 2.64
CA LYS A 69 -4.09 14.71 2.21
C LYS A 69 -3.85 15.50 0.92
N LYS A 70 -3.53 14.78 -0.15
CA LYS A 70 -3.15 15.32 -1.47
C LYS A 70 -4.27 16.09 -2.15
N TYR A 71 -5.52 15.76 -1.79
CA TYR A 71 -6.70 16.33 -2.42
C TYR A 71 -7.20 17.48 -1.56
N LYS A 72 -7.09 18.70 -2.07
CA LYS A 72 -7.58 19.91 -1.41
C LYS A 72 -8.88 20.37 -2.06
N CYS A 73 -9.78 20.92 -1.26
CA CYS A 73 -10.91 21.64 -1.78
C CYS A 73 -10.43 22.88 -2.55
N ASN A 74 -11.08 23.17 -3.69
CA ASN A 74 -10.81 24.37 -4.47
C ASN A 74 -11.83 25.50 -4.19
N PHE A 75 -12.78 25.26 -3.29
CA PHE A 75 -13.77 26.25 -2.91
C PHE A 75 -13.12 27.31 -2.02
N GLN A 76 -13.38 28.59 -2.34
CA GLN A 76 -12.76 29.71 -1.64
C GLN A 76 -13.15 29.71 -0.16
N GLY A 77 -12.16 29.73 0.73
CA GLY A 77 -12.37 29.67 2.18
C GLY A 77 -12.56 28.25 2.75
N CYS A 78 -12.44 27.20 1.94
CA CYS A 78 -12.47 25.82 2.43
C CYS A 78 -11.06 25.18 2.34
N GLU A 79 -10.51 24.81 3.50
CA GLU A 79 -9.19 24.18 3.62
C GLU A 79 -9.27 22.70 4.04
N GLU A 80 -10.45 22.08 3.92
CA GLU A 80 -10.62 20.68 4.26
C GLU A 80 -9.74 19.78 3.37
N PRO A 81 -8.83 18.99 3.97
CA PRO A 81 -7.90 18.20 3.19
C PRO A 81 -8.29 16.70 3.21
N PHE A 82 -8.19 16.03 2.06
CA PHE A 82 -8.63 14.65 1.82
C PHE A 82 -7.51 13.76 1.32
N ASN A 83 -7.52 12.48 1.75
CA ASN A 83 -6.52 11.49 1.34
C ASN A 83 -6.93 10.65 0.13
N LYS A 84 -8.20 10.72 -0.29
CA LYS A 84 -8.73 10.05 -1.50
C LYS A 84 -9.55 11.01 -2.35
N ARG A 85 -9.50 10.83 -3.67
CA ARG A 85 -10.25 11.65 -4.64
C ARG A 85 -11.76 11.56 -4.45
N ASN A 86 -12.29 10.36 -4.20
CA ASN A 86 -13.74 10.16 -4.00
C ASN A 86 -14.28 10.90 -2.77
N GLN A 87 -13.48 11.05 -1.71
CA GLN A 87 -13.86 11.84 -0.54
C GLN A 87 -13.94 13.33 -0.86
N LEU A 88 -12.95 13.88 -1.59
CA LEU A 88 -13.03 15.26 -2.08
C LEU A 88 -14.27 15.45 -2.99
N THR A 89 -14.51 14.53 -3.93
CA THR A 89 -15.67 14.59 -4.82
C THR A 89 -16.98 14.62 -4.04
N ALA A 90 -17.14 13.76 -3.02
CA ALA A 90 -18.31 13.77 -2.15
C ALA A 90 -18.40 15.03 -1.27
N HIS A 91 -17.27 15.59 -0.83
CA HIS A 91 -17.24 16.84 -0.07
C HIS A 91 -17.69 18.05 -0.92
N MET A 92 -17.39 18.08 -2.23
CA MET A 92 -17.80 19.21 -3.09
C MET A 92 -19.31 19.46 -3.09
N PHE A 93 -20.12 18.43 -2.84
CA PHE A 93 -21.58 18.56 -2.72
C PHE A 93 -22.04 19.45 -1.57
N VAL A 94 -21.24 19.56 -0.51
CA VAL A 94 -21.52 20.47 0.62
C VAL A 94 -21.51 21.92 0.13
N HIS A 95 -20.65 22.24 -0.83
CA HIS A 95 -20.52 23.58 -1.40
C HIS A 95 -21.49 23.83 -2.54
N THR A 96 -21.61 22.88 -3.47
CA THR A 96 -22.35 23.07 -4.72
C THR A 96 -23.83 22.68 -4.63
N LYS A 97 -24.21 21.85 -3.64
CA LYS A 97 -25.53 21.19 -3.56
C LYS A 97 -25.93 20.44 -4.85
N SER A 98 -24.97 20.11 -5.71
CA SER A 98 -25.14 19.38 -6.97
C SER A 98 -23.90 18.55 -7.32
N LEU A 99 -24.09 17.40 -8.00
CA LEU A 99 -23.00 16.55 -8.50
C LEU A 99 -22.04 17.39 -9.36
N PRO A 100 -20.70 17.36 -9.13
CA PRO A 100 -19.74 18.16 -9.91
C PRO A 100 -19.53 17.65 -11.36
N PHE A 101 -20.46 16.83 -11.88
CA PHE A 101 -20.54 16.52 -13.30
C PHE A 101 -21.56 17.45 -13.98
N GLN A 102 -21.16 18.72 -14.15
CA GLN A 102 -21.59 19.47 -15.33
C GLN A 102 -20.34 19.79 -16.14
N LEU A 103 -20.02 18.90 -17.08
CA LEU A 103 -19.29 19.31 -18.26
C LEU A 103 -20.26 20.15 -19.11
N SER A 104 -19.95 21.44 -19.20
CA SER A 104 -20.19 22.36 -20.31
C SER A 104 -21.13 21.87 -21.43
N MET A 105 -22.24 22.59 -21.62
CA MET A 105 -22.82 22.80 -22.95
C MET A 105 -21.89 23.67 -23.79
#